data_AF-A0A1H3CMY1-F1
#
_entry.id   AF-A0A1H3CMY1-F1
#
_cell.length_a   1.000
_cell.length_b   1.000
_cell.length_c   1.000
_cell.angle_alpha   90.00
_cell.angle_beta   90.00
_cell.angle_gamma   90.00
#
_symmetry.space_group_name_H-M   'P 1'
#
loop_
_entity.id
_entity.type
_entity.pdbx_description
1 polymer ?
#
loop_
_entity_poly.entity_id
_entity_poly.type
_entity_poly.pdbx_seq_one_letter_code
_entity_poly.pdbx_strand_id
1 'polypeptide(L)'
;MHYQFCQQVKIVDMDDEIISEVLFEHGEYETAALSIGSSILIHQLGLKEFSVVYDKREGKIARYQIKDIELDMIAQPVVTRVYLEPVKLIVGQHDIGEIA
;
A
#
# COMPACT_ATOMS: atom_id res chain seq x y z
N MET A 1 -5.91 11.97 14.97
CA MET A 1 -4.47 11.68 14.97
C MET A 1 -4.00 11.62 13.52
N HIS A 2 -2.78 12.06 13.25
CA HIS A 2 -2.23 12.14 11.90
C HIS A 2 -1.37 10.92 11.61
N TYR A 3 -1.67 10.17 10.55
CA TYR A 3 -0.99 8.93 10.20
C TYR A 3 -0.57 8.91 8.74
N GLN A 4 0.64 8.46 8.48
CA GLN A 4 1.11 8.08 7.14
C GLN A 4 0.82 6.59 6.92
N PHE A 5 0.01 6.24 5.93
CA PHE A 5 -0.29 4.83 5.62
C PHE A 5 0.67 4.30 4.57
N CYS A 6 1.29 3.16 4.87
CA CYS A 6 2.26 2.52 4.00
C CYS A 6 1.92 1.04 3.79
N GLN A 7 2.31 0.50 2.64
CA GLN A 7 2.17 -0.91 2.33
C GLN A 7 3.42 -1.42 1.61
N GLN A 8 4.00 -2.51 2.09
CA GLN A 8 5.10 -3.17 1.39
C GLN A 8 4.54 -3.88 0.17
N VAL A 9 5.07 -3.56 -1.01
CA VAL A 9 4.62 -4.13 -2.29
C VAL A 9 5.78 -4.86 -2.94
N LYS A 10 5.58 -6.15 -3.19
CA LYS A 10 6.51 -6.98 -3.95
C LYS A 10 6.03 -7.09 -5.39
N ILE A 11 6.86 -6.67 -6.32
CA ILE A 11 6.61 -6.81 -7.76
C ILE A 11 7.35 -8.07 -8.23
N VAL A 12 6.60 -9.02 -8.80
CA VAL A 12 7.14 -10.29 -9.30
C VAL A 12 6.76 -10.51 -10.76
N ASP A 13 7.50 -11.37 -11.44
CA ASP A 13 7.07 -11.91 -12.74
C ASP A 13 6.08 -13.09 -12.59
N MET A 14 5.75 -13.75 -13.69
CA MET A 14 4.83 -14.89 -13.69
C MET A 14 5.40 -16.17 -13.05
N ASP A 15 6.73 -16.24 -12.87
CA ASP A 15 7.44 -17.36 -12.26
C ASP A 15 7.76 -17.10 -10.77
N ASP A 16 7.19 -16.05 -10.19
CA ASP A 16 7.38 -15.59 -8.80
C ASP A 16 8.80 -15.07 -8.50
N GLU A 17 9.58 -14.73 -9.52
CA GLU A 17 10.87 -14.08 -9.36
C GLU A 17 10.67 -12.61 -8.97
N ILE A 18 11.39 -12.16 -7.93
CA ILE A 18 11.28 -10.79 -7.43
C ILE A 18 11.97 -9.86 -8.41
N ILE A 19 11.18 -8.96 -9.01
CA ILE A 19 11.69 -7.87 -9.84
C ILE A 19 12.07 -6.69 -8.96
N SER A 20 11.20 -6.33 -8.01
CA SER A 20 11.41 -5.18 -7.12
C SER A 20 10.56 -5.28 -5.86
N GLU A 21 11.00 -4.59 -4.82
CA GLU A 21 10.23 -4.36 -3.60
C GLU A 21 10.18 -2.86 -3.33
N VAL A 22 8.97 -2.34 -3.14
CA VAL A 22 8.74 -0.90 -2.91
C VAL A 22 7.84 -0.69 -1.70
N LEU A 23 8.13 0.36 -0.94
CA LEU A 23 7.21 0.85 0.08
C LEU A 23 6.23 1.82 -0.59
N PHE A 24 4.99 1.39 -0.79
CA PHE A 24 3.96 2.24 -1.35
C PHE A 24 3.34 3.11 -0.26
N GLU A 25 3.37 4.42 -0.46
CA GLU A 25 2.78 5.41 0.42
C GLU A 25 1.35 5.73 -0.04
N HIS A 26 0.36 5.31 0.75
CA HIS A 26 -1.04 5.61 0.47
C HIS A 26 -1.38 7.08 0.69
N GLY A 27 -0.61 7.76 1.54
CA GLY A 27 -0.74 9.16 1.92
C GLY A 27 -0.98 9.35 3.41
N GLU A 28 -1.18 10.62 3.77
CA GLU A 28 -1.45 11.05 5.13
C GLU A 28 -2.95 11.22 5.38
N TYR A 29 -3.44 10.71 6.52
CA TYR A 29 -4.85 10.80 6.90
C TYR A 29 -5.00 11.17 8.37
N GLU A 30 -5.96 12.05 8.64
CA GLU A 30 -6.41 12.32 10.00
C GLU A 30 -7.60 11.43 10.36
N THR A 31 -7.45 10.59 11.39
CA THR A 31 -8.51 9.66 11.82
C THR A 31 -8.46 9.34 13.31
N ALA A 32 -9.38 8.50 13.78
CA ALA A 32 -9.46 7.98 15.14
C ALA A 32 -8.22 7.13 15.49
N ALA A 33 -8.04 6.83 16.78
CA ALA A 33 -6.96 5.96 17.23
C ALA A 33 -7.06 4.58 16.56
N LEU A 34 -5.95 4.13 15.98
CA LEU A 34 -5.84 2.85 15.29
C LEU A 34 -5.25 1.77 16.22
N SER A 35 -5.55 0.52 15.90
CA SER A 35 -4.99 -0.66 16.57
C SER A 35 -4.53 -1.67 15.55
N ILE A 36 -3.46 -2.39 15.86
CA ILE A 36 -3.03 -3.57 15.09
C ILE A 36 -4.20 -4.57 15.04
N GLY A 37 -4.42 -5.17 13.86
CA GLY A 37 -5.53 -6.08 13.59
C GLY A 37 -6.81 -5.39 13.09
N SER A 38 -6.93 -4.06 13.22
CA SER A 38 -7.99 -3.31 12.53
C SER A 38 -7.82 -3.39 11.02
N SER A 39 -8.93 -3.26 10.29
CA SER A 39 -8.92 -3.28 8.83
C SER A 39 -9.23 -1.91 8.25
N ILE A 40 -8.59 -1.58 7.12
CA ILE A 40 -8.92 -0.41 6.32
C ILE A 40 -9.46 -0.81 4.96
N LEU A 41 -10.21 0.09 4.33
CA LEU A 41 -10.70 -0.05 2.95
C LEU A 41 -10.01 0.99 2.08
N ILE A 42 -9.35 0.55 1.01
CA ILE A 42 -8.67 1.40 0.04
C ILE A 42 -8.83 0.84 -1.37
N HIS A 43 -8.46 1.62 -2.38
CA HIS A 43 -8.34 1.09 -3.74
C HIS A 43 -7.27 -0.01 -3.79
N GLN A 44 -7.54 -1.06 -4.58
CA GLN A 44 -6.53 -2.07 -4.89
C GLN A 44 -5.31 -1.41 -5.52
N LEU A 45 -4.13 -1.98 -5.29
CA LEU A 45 -2.92 -1.58 -5.99
C LEU A 45 -2.79 -2.38 -7.27
N GLY A 46 -2.23 -1.75 -8.30
CA GLY A 46 -1.86 -2.37 -9.56
C GLY A 46 -0.57 -1.78 -10.08
N LEU A 47 -0.18 -2.19 -11.27
CA LEU A 47 1.06 -1.79 -11.92
C LEU A 47 0.77 -0.95 -13.15
N LYS A 48 1.36 0.23 -13.23
CA LYS A 48 1.50 0.97 -14.48
C LYS A 48 2.98 0.92 -14.86
N GLU A 49 3.29 0.16 -15.90
CA GLU A 49 4.65 -0.27 -16.22
C GLU A 49 5.27 -1.00 -15.00
N PHE A 50 6.26 -0.41 -14.33
CA PHE A 50 6.85 -0.95 -13.10
C PHE A 50 6.54 -0.09 -11.86
N SER A 51 5.66 0.89 -12.01
CA SER A 51 5.23 1.75 -10.90
C SER A 51 3.96 1.22 -10.28
N VAL A 52 3.96 1.11 -8.94
CA VAL A 52 2.77 0.77 -8.18
C VAL A 52 1.83 1.98 -8.16
N VAL A 53 0.58 1.78 -8.55
CA VAL A 53 -0.45 2.82 -8.54
C VAL A 53 -1.78 2.25 -8.06
N TYR A 54 -2.74 3.11 -7.76
CA TYR A 54 -4.10 2.69 -7.44
C TYR A 54 -4.85 2.19 -8.67
N ASP A 55 -5.45 1.01 -8.59
CA ASP A 55 -6.46 0.51 -9.52
C ASP A 55 -7.81 1.15 -9.20
N LYS A 56 -8.15 2.20 -9.95
CA LYS A 56 -9.39 2.97 -9.78
C LYS A 56 -10.56 2.43 -10.62
N ARG A 57 -10.43 1.27 -11.27
CA ARG A 57 -11.54 0.64 -12.00
C ARG A 57 -12.68 0.32 -11.04
N GLU A 58 -13.91 0.30 -11.54
CA GLU A 58 -15.10 0.12 -10.69
C GLU A 58 -15.03 -1.20 -9.91
N GLY A 59 -15.37 -1.16 -8.61
CA GLY A 59 -15.35 -2.33 -7.73
C GLY A 59 -13.97 -2.75 -7.21
N LYS A 60 -12.89 -2.05 -7.57
CA LYS A 60 -11.51 -2.35 -7.12
C LYS A 60 -11.19 -1.77 -5.75
N ILE A 61 -11.98 -2.16 -4.75
CA ILE A 61 -11.73 -1.86 -3.34
C ILE A 61 -11.16 -3.11 -2.67
N ALA A 62 -10.07 -2.95 -1.94
CA ALA A 62 -9.50 -3.98 -1.09
C ALA A 62 -9.63 -3.62 0.38
N ARG A 63 -9.72 -4.67 1.19
CA ARG A 63 -9.61 -4.59 2.64
C ARG A 63 -8.22 -5.08 3.04
N TYR A 64 -7.50 -4.27 3.80
CA TYR A 64 -6.20 -4.68 4.35
C TYR A 64 -6.17 -4.55 5.87
N GLN A 65 -5.55 -5.52 6.53
CA GLN A 65 -5.27 -5.42 7.97
C GLN A 65 -4.07 -4.51 8.24
N ILE A 66 -4.15 -3.72 9.30
CA ILE A 66 -2.99 -3.05 9.90
C ILE A 66 -2.15 -4.12 10.60
N LYS A 67 -0.92 -4.31 10.13
CA LYS A 67 0.04 -5.26 10.70
C LYS A 67 0.99 -4.61 11.69
N ASP A 68 1.34 -3.35 11.48
CA ASP A 68 2.26 -2.64 12.37
C ASP A 68 1.98 -1.14 12.44
N ILE A 69 2.42 -0.51 13.51
CA ILE A 69 2.37 0.95 13.71
C ILE A 69 3.73 1.39 14.25
N GLU A 70 4.44 2.19 13.45
CA GLU A 70 5.76 2.72 13.78
C GLU A 70 5.65 4.19 14.18
N LEU A 71 6.38 4.60 15.23
CA LEU A 71 6.55 6.01 15.58
C LEU A 71 7.99 6.42 15.28
N ASP A 72 8.16 7.28 14.28
CA ASP A 72 9.45 7.89 14.00
C ASP A 72 9.73 8.99 15.03
N MET A 73 10.52 8.63 16.04
CA MET A 73 10.97 9.55 17.09
C MET A 73 12.24 10.33 16.71
N ILE A 74 12.84 10.07 15.55
CA ILE A 74 14.04 10.74 15.06
C ILE A 74 13.62 12.01 14.30
N ALA A 75 12.60 11.91 13.46
CA ALA A 75 12.02 13.05 12.75
C ALA A 75 11.22 13.98 13.67
N GLN A 76 11.25 15.28 13.40
CA GLN A 76 10.37 16.26 14.03
C GLN A 76 9.58 17.06 12.98
N PRO A 77 8.23 17.13 13.08
CA PRO A 77 7.38 16.49 14.10
C PRO A 77 7.41 14.95 14.02
N VAL A 78 7.06 14.28 15.13
CA VAL A 78 6.97 12.81 15.18
C VAL A 78 5.98 12.33 14.13
N VAL A 79 6.43 11.43 13.25
CA VAL A 79 5.59 10.82 12.21
C VAL A 79 5.14 9.45 12.68
N THR A 80 3.83 9.20 12.67
CA THR A 80 3.30 7.86 12.94
C THR A 80 2.98 7.18 11.62
N ARG A 81 3.70 6.10 11.30
CA ARG A 81 3.48 5.29 10.11
C ARG A 81 2.64 4.07 10.46
N VAL A 82 1.67 3.77 9.62
CA VAL A 82 0.77 2.63 9.76
C VAL A 82 1.05 1.68 8.59
N TYR A 83 1.52 0.48 8.90
CA TYR A 83 1.86 -0.52 7.91
C TYR A 83 0.71 -1.50 7.72
N LEU A 84 0.25 -1.59 6.49
CA LEU A 84 -0.73 -2.57 6.04
C LEU A 84 -0.07 -3.91 5.74
N GLU A 85 -0.88 -4.96 5.68
CA GLU A 85 -0.39 -6.25 5.23
C GLU A 85 0.25 -6.16 3.84
N PRO A 86 1.39 -6.83 3.62
CA PRO A 86 2.13 -6.73 2.37
C PRO A 86 1.33 -7.32 1.22
N VAL A 87 1.55 -6.81 0.02
CA VAL A 87 0.91 -7.31 -1.20
C VAL A 87 1.93 -7.70 -2.26
N LYS A 88 1.53 -8.66 -3.10
CA LYS A 88 2.31 -9.12 -4.23
C LYS A 88 1.59 -8.73 -5.52
N LEU A 89 2.26 -7.99 -6.39
CA LEU A 89 1.79 -7.61 -7.72
C LEU A 89 2.58 -8.39 -8.76
N ILE A 90 1.87 -9.14 -9.59
CA ILE A 90 2.43 -9.96 -10.67
C ILE A 90 2.33 -9.15 -11.97
N VAL A 91 3.48 -8.90 -12.61
CA VAL A 91 3.56 -8.23 -13.92
C VAL A 91 2.72 -8.98 -14.96
N GLY A 92 1.97 -8.24 -15.77
CA GLY A 92 1.03 -8.78 -16.76
C GLY A 92 -0.34 -9.15 -16.19
N GLN A 93 -0.45 -9.51 -14.90
CA GLN A 93 -1.75 -9.78 -14.25
C GLN A 93 -2.33 -8.54 -13.56
N HIS A 94 -1.47 -7.75 -12.94
CA HIS A 94 -1.86 -6.55 -12.18
C HIS A 94 -1.67 -5.27 -12.99
N ASP A 95 -1.34 -5.40 -14.27
CA ASP A 95 -1.14 -4.27 -15.17
C ASP A 95 -2.47 -3.53 -15.37
N ILE A 96 -2.44 -2.26 -15.02
CA ILE A 96 -3.45 -1.27 -15.31
C ILE A 96 -2.90 -0.49 -16.49
N GLY A 97 -3.47 -0.79 -17.68
CA GLY A 97 -3.06 -0.14 -18.94
C GLY A 97 -3.20 1.38 -18.89
N GLU A 98 -2.96 2.04 -20.02
CA GLU A 98 -3.23 3.48 -20.15
C GLU A 98 -4.73 3.76 -20.07
N ILE A 99 -5.26 3.86 -18.85
CA ILE A 99 -6.58 4.44 -18.64
C ILE A 99 -6.35 5.95 -18.59
N ALA A 100 -6.80 6.62 -19.66
CA ALA A 100 -6.81 8.06 -19.87
C ALA A 100 -7.58 8.83 -18.79
#